data_AF-A0A7K3XPG9-F1
#
_entry.id   AF-A0A7K3XPG9-F1
#
_cell.length_a   1.000
_cell.length_b   1.000
_cell.length_c   1.000
_cell.angle_alpha   90.00
_cell.angle_beta   90.00
_cell.angle_gamma   90.00
#
_symmetry.space_group_name_H-M   'P 1'
#
loop_
_entity.id
_entity.type
_entity.pdbx_description
1 polymer ?
#
loop_
_entity_poly.entity_id
_entity_poly.type
_entity_poly.pdbx_seq_one_letter_code
_entity_poly.pdbx_strand_id
1 'polypeptide(L)' 'MGSQITIRTIDDFKVTGVLVEIFDGTGALVERGTAVQTDKPAEWIFVATVANNSIYGDKIVVKATDLPGNLTGKESVLND' A
#
# COMPACT_ATOMS: atom_id res chain seq x y z
N MET A 1 7.15 12.78 -11.96
CA MET A 1 6.15 11.70 -12.09
C MET A 1 6.72 10.46 -11.41
N GLY A 2 5.93 9.82 -10.54
CA GLY A 2 6.21 8.52 -9.93
C GLY A 2 6.88 8.57 -8.56
N SER A 3 6.10 8.69 -7.49
CA SER A 3 6.58 8.36 -6.13
C SER A 3 6.50 6.85 -5.94
N GLN A 4 7.60 6.23 -5.50
CA GLN A 4 7.62 4.79 -5.23
C GLN A 4 7.30 4.52 -3.75
N ILE A 5 6.33 3.65 -3.49
CA ILE A 5 5.99 3.21 -2.13
C ILE A 5 6.52 1.78 -1.97
N THR A 6 7.53 1.62 -1.10
CA THR A 6 8.06 0.31 -0.75
C THR A 6 7.33 -0.23 0.46
N ILE A 7 6.72 -1.41 0.33
CA ILE A 7 5.92 -2.04 1.38
C ILE A 7 6.63 -3.30 1.83
N ARG A 8 6.92 -3.38 3.13
CA ARG A 8 7.41 -4.60 3.77
C ARG A 8 6.30 -5.18 4.63
N THR A 9 5.82 -6.36 4.26
CA THR A 9 4.87 -7.12 5.08
C THR A 9 5.66 -7.97 6.06
N ILE A 10 5.33 -7.90 7.35
CA ILE A 10 5.83 -8.83 8.36
C ILE A 10 4.59 -9.63 8.77
N ASP A 11 4.44 -10.81 8.20
CA ASP A 11 3.37 -11.75 8.54
C ASP A 11 3.98 -13.14 8.71
N ASP A 12 3.47 -13.90 9.67
CA ASP A 12 3.90 -15.28 9.94
C ASP A 12 3.31 -16.27 8.90
N PHE A 13 2.33 -15.83 8.09
CA PHE A 13 1.71 -16.57 6.99
C PHE A 13 2.09 -16.02 5.61
N LYS A 14 1.85 -16.84 4.57
CA LYS A 14 2.16 -16.46 3.19
C LYS A 14 1.17 -15.42 2.68
N VAL A 15 1.61 -14.16 2.60
CA VAL A 15 0.88 -13.08 1.92
C VAL A 15 0.71 -13.44 0.44
N THR A 16 -0.53 -13.38 -0.02
CA THR A 16 -0.92 -13.70 -1.41
C THR A 16 -1.31 -12.48 -2.24
N GLY A 17 -1.53 -11.33 -1.60
CA GLY A 17 -1.80 -10.08 -2.29
C GLY A 17 -1.70 -8.88 -1.36
N VAL A 18 -1.30 -7.75 -1.93
CA VAL A 18 -1.22 -6.45 -1.25
C VAL A 18 -1.95 -5.40 -2.09
N LEU A 19 -2.98 -4.78 -1.51
CA LEU A 19 -3.72 -3.67 -2.10
C LEU A 19 -3.29 -2.36 -1.42
N VAL A 20 -3.03 -1.33 -2.22
CA VAL A 20 -2.69 0.01 -1.77
C VAL A 20 -3.79 0.96 -2.19
N GLU A 21 -4.24 1.80 -1.25
CA GLU A 21 -5.17 2.89 -1.47
C GLU A 21 -4.51 4.17 -0.94
N ILE A 22 -4.42 5.18 -1.80
CA ILE A 22 -3.88 6.51 -1.48
C ILE A 22 -5.07 7.45 -1.40
N PHE A 23 -5.20 8.15 -0.28
CA PHE A 23 -6.20 9.19 -0.06
C PHE A 23 -5.51 10.53 0.14
N ASP A 24 -6.09 11.61 -0.38
CA ASP A 24 -5.60 12.96 -0.14
C ASP A 24 -5.92 13.45 1.29
N GLY A 25 -5.40 14.61 1.66
CA GLY A 25 -5.67 15.25 2.94
C GLY A 25 -7.14 15.60 3.23
N THR A 26 -8.04 15.50 2.24
CA THR A 26 -9.50 15.64 2.44
C THR A 26 -10.20 14.29 2.63
N GLY A 27 -9.48 13.19 2.46
CA GLY A 27 -9.98 11.82 2.53
C GLY A 27 -10.51 11.28 1.19
N ALA A 28 -10.30 11.98 0.08
CA ALA A 28 -10.71 11.50 -1.24
C ALA A 28 -9.69 10.52 -1.82
N LEU A 29 -10.17 9.44 -2.48
CA LEU A 29 -9.30 8.44 -3.08
C LEU A 29 -8.55 9.02 -4.30
N VAL A 30 -7.22 9.06 -4.22
CA VAL A 30 -6.32 9.52 -5.29
C VAL A 30 -5.96 8.37 -6.22
N GLU A 31 -5.56 7.23 -5.65
CA GLU A 31 -5.12 6.07 -6.43
C GLU A 31 -5.38 4.77 -5.64
N ARG A 32 -5.76 3.72 -6.37
CA ARG A 32 -5.89 2.37 -5.81
C ARG A 32 -5.28 1.36 -6.77
N GLY A 33 -4.44 0.46 -6.25
CA GLY A 33 -3.89 -0.62 -7.05
C GLY A 33 -3.20 -1.70 -6.24
N THR A 34 -2.87 -2.79 -6.92
CA THR A 34 -2.21 -3.95 -6.32
C THR A 34 -0.70 -3.77 -6.39
N ALA A 35 -0.02 -4.01 -5.27
CA ALA A 35 1.43 -4.05 -5.25
C ALA A 35 1.93 -5.37 -5.85
N VAL A 36 3.12 -5.35 -6.45
CA VAL A 36 3.75 -6.51 -7.04
C VAL A 36 4.83 -7.02 -6.09
N GLN A 37 4.81 -8.33 -5.80
CA GLN A 37 5.85 -8.95 -4.99
C GLN A 37 7.18 -8.93 -5.75
N THR A 38 8.27 -8.57 -5.07
CA THR A 38 9.61 -8.64 -5.65
C THR A 38 10.14 -10.08 -5.64
N ASP A 39 11.38 -10.25 -6.08
CA ASP A 39 12.15 -11.49 -5.93
C ASP A 39 12.38 -11.86 -4.46
N LYS A 40 12.24 -10.90 -3.53
CA LYS A 40 12.32 -11.16 -2.10
C LYS A 40 10.97 -11.60 -1.53
N PRO A 41 10.93 -12.65 -0.69
CA PRO A 41 9.71 -13.03 0.01
C PRO A 41 9.22 -11.88 0.89
N ALA A 42 7.90 -11.62 0.88
CA ALA A 42 7.23 -10.60 1.69
C ALA A 42 7.65 -9.13 1.43
N GLU A 43 8.31 -8.86 0.32
CA GLU A 43 8.59 -7.49 -0.16
C GLU A 43 7.70 -7.18 -1.35
N TRP A 44 6.94 -6.09 -1.26
CA TRP A 44 5.96 -5.68 -2.25
C TRP A 44 6.23 -4.23 -2.66
N ILE A 45 6.16 -3.97 -3.97
CA ILE A 45 6.36 -2.62 -4.53
C ILE A 45 5.05 -2.16 -5.16
N PHE A 46 4.61 -0.98 -4.73
CA PHE A 46 3.56 -0.24 -5.40
C PHE A 46 4.17 1.02 -6.04
N VAL A 47 3.94 1.18 -7.34
CA VAL A 47 4.38 2.34 -8.10
C VAL A 47 3.17 3.21 -8.37
N ALA A 48 3.09 4.35 -7.69
CA ALA A 48 2.02 5.32 -7.94
C ALA A 48 2.19 5.92 -9.34
N THR A 49 1.13 5.86 -10.13
CA THR A 49 1.10 6.39 -11.50
C THR A 49 0.39 7.73 -11.58
N VAL A 50 -0.40 8.07 -10.56
CA VAL A 50 -1.13 9.33 -10.48
C VAL A 50 -0.23 10.38 -9.84
N ALA A 51 -0.15 11.56 -10.48
CA ALA A 51 0.52 12.70 -9.90
C ALA A 51 -0.28 13.20 -8.69
N ASN A 52 0.28 13.04 -7.49
CA ASN A 52 -0.24 13.68 -6.29
C ASN A 52 0.63 14.88 -5.93
N ASN A 53 0.12 16.08 -6.20
CA ASN A 53 0.88 17.33 -6.10
C ASN A 53 1.12 17.77 -4.65
N SER A 54 0.42 17.19 -3.67
CA SER A 54 0.58 17.49 -2.25
C SER A 54 0.47 16.20 -1.46
N ILE A 55 1.56 15.77 -0.83
CA ILE A 55 1.59 14.61 0.07
C ILE A 55 1.19 14.94 1.51
N TYR A 56 0.98 16.22 1.81
CA TYR A 56 0.72 16.68 3.17
C TYR A 56 -0.70 16.31 3.60
N GLY A 57 -0.82 15.49 4.65
CA GLY A 57 -2.09 14.97 5.14
C GLY A 57 -2.60 13.73 4.42
N ASP A 58 -1.87 13.22 3.42
CA ASP A 58 -2.28 12.03 2.70
C ASP A 58 -2.32 10.80 3.62
N LYS A 59 -3.35 9.99 3.42
CA LYS A 59 -3.49 8.71 4.11
C LYS A 59 -3.21 7.59 3.11
N ILE A 60 -2.25 6.73 3.45
CA ILE A 60 -2.00 5.50 2.70
C ILE A 60 -2.58 4.32 3.49
N VAL A 61 -3.41 3.52 2.83
CA VAL A 61 -3.98 2.31 3.41
C VAL A 61 -3.42 1.12 2.66
N VAL A 62 -2.82 0.18 3.40
CA VAL A 62 -2.24 -1.04 2.84
C VAL A 62 -2.99 -2.25 3.40
N LYS A 63 -3.56 -3.06 2.51
CA LYS A 63 -4.32 -4.26 2.88
C LYS A 63 -3.59 -5.49 2.36
N ALA A 64 -3.12 -6.35 3.27
CA ALA A 64 -2.53 -7.63 2.94
C ALA A 64 -3.58 -8.75 3.02
N THR A 65 -3.45 -9.77 2.20
CA THR A 65 -4.35 -10.95 2.19
C THR A 65 -3.54 -12.23 2.37
N ASP A 66 -3.85 -13.00 3.42
CA ASP A 66 -3.19 -14.27 3.75
C ASP A 66 -4.11 -15.48 3.53
N LEU A 67 -3.55 -16.67 3.33
CA LEU A 67 -4.31 -17.94 3.24
C LEU A 67 -4.69 -18.45 4.65
N PRO A 68 -5.94 -18.91 4.91
CA PRO A 68 -7.01 -19.23 3.96
C PRO A 68 -8.10 -18.14 3.89
N GLY A 69 -7.72 -16.90 3.57
CA GLY A 69 -8.67 -15.80 3.32
C GLY A 69 -8.88 -14.84 4.47
N ASN A 70 -7.99 -14.80 5.47
CA ASN A 70 -8.04 -13.74 6.47
C ASN A 70 -7.44 -12.45 5.89
N LEU A 71 -8.27 -11.41 5.85
CA LEU A 71 -7.88 -10.06 5.45
C LEU A 71 -7.28 -9.35 6.65
N THR A 72 -5.96 -9.32 6.75
CA THR A 72 -5.26 -8.47 7.74
C THR A 72 -4.98 -7.11 7.10
N GLY A 73 -5.81 -6.12 7.40
CA GLY A 73 -5.59 -4.73 6.98
C GLY A 73 -4.66 -4.01 7.95
N LYS A 74 -3.54 -3.45 7.47
CA LYS A 74 -2.67 -2.59 8.27
C LYS A 74 -2.75 -1.16 7.76
N GLU A 75 -3.36 -0.29 8.54
CA GLU A 75 -3.41 1.15 8.23
C GLU A 75 -2.07 1.79 8.61
N SER A 76 -1.51 2.64 7.75
CA SER A 76 -0.29 3.41 8.05
C SER A 76 -0.45 4.82 7.53
N VAL A 77 -0.75 5.74 8.43
CA VAL A 77 -0.84 7.18 8.12
C VAL A 77 0.59 7.72 8.01
N LEU A 78 0.89 8.44 6.93
CA LEU A 78 2.14 9.19 6.82
C LEU A 78 1.97 10.51 7.58
N ASN A 79 2.56 10.60 8.77
CA ASN A 79 2.75 11.86 9.46
C ASN A 79 4.20 12.30 9.22
N ASP A 80 4.38 13.49 8.66
CA ASP A 80 5.68 14.18 8.57
C ASP A 80 6.17 14.61 9.97
#